data_AF-A0A935FN24-F1
#
_entry.id   AF-A0A935FN24-F1
#
_cell.length_a   1.000
_cell.length_b   1.000
_cell.length_c   1.000
_cell.angle_alpha   90.00
_cell.angle_beta   90.00
_cell.angle_gamma   90.00
#
_symmetry.space_group_name_H-M   'P 1'
#
loop_
_entity.id
_entity.type
_entity.pdbx_description
1 polymer ?
#
loop_
_entity_poly.entity_id
_entity_poly.type
_entity_poly.pdbx_seq_one_letter_code
_entity_poly.pdbx_strand_id
1 'polypeptide(L)'
;MALTANLAISYGAKGLMYFAWGSSNSTYDTARVDSTGPVICSRGLVNTDYTPRRLNVYGQNKWEAIKQINEKIKKWDSYLMRFDSQRSSYIVRSEKNALSSETFFDDILTYKPLDQDFPSHQIYPETEAQRYLQVATFNDPNSEVDKFFMVVNRRCSPFNSNDPGLISGIRYVTVKLDSNHSDFSGFNNWSLYDLENDSLTATFDKRDNSTINLGWLLPGEGRLYKLAPVMQEGGTLVADEDCGGFEFECRGEVNNNGYDITIVPNTTILFANTSARIVMNGGSFHSGSSSESYPIYLKAKSGSTWRGLNLGNCEEVELHQTHFNGVSPYPVDSTYAVEFTDCSSINISNCVFSASSTGKTGSLLITYTSQGDPEEVYIFSNTLISTQAQCRRFRSLLLVMSKFLCSWS
;
A
#
# COMPACT_ATOMS: atom_id res chain seq x y z
N MET A 1 -20.03 0.70 -22.64
CA MET A 1 -20.56 1.23 -21.36
C MET A 1 -19.49 1.23 -20.29
N ALA A 2 -18.74 0.14 -20.11
CA ALA A 2 -17.55 0.11 -19.23
C ALA A 2 -16.58 1.26 -19.51
N LEU A 3 -16.18 1.43 -20.77
CA LEU A 3 -15.28 2.54 -21.16
C LEU A 3 -15.80 3.91 -20.71
N THR A 4 -17.03 4.27 -21.08
CA THR A 4 -17.61 5.58 -20.73
C THR A 4 -17.61 5.83 -19.22
N ALA A 5 -17.86 4.79 -18.44
CA ALA A 5 -17.90 4.89 -17.00
C ALA A 5 -16.52 5.06 -16.37
N ASN A 6 -15.58 4.20 -16.75
CA ASN A 6 -14.21 4.31 -16.28
C ASN A 6 -13.57 5.65 -16.68
N LEU A 7 -13.88 6.15 -17.89
CA LEU A 7 -13.50 7.50 -18.31
C LEU A 7 -14.13 8.57 -17.41
N ALA A 8 -15.43 8.50 -17.14
CA ALA A 8 -16.07 9.50 -16.30
C ALA A 8 -15.52 9.50 -14.86
N ILE A 9 -15.21 8.34 -14.28
CA ILE A 9 -14.55 8.22 -12.97
C ILE A 9 -13.15 8.84 -13.01
N SER A 10 -12.38 8.59 -14.07
CA SER A 10 -11.05 9.23 -14.23
C SER A 10 -11.14 10.76 -14.35
N TYR A 11 -12.27 11.29 -14.80
CA TYR A 11 -12.59 12.73 -14.75
C TYR A 11 -13.34 13.13 -13.46
N GLY A 12 -13.26 12.34 -12.39
CA GLY A 12 -13.75 12.65 -11.04
C GLY A 12 -15.25 12.53 -10.83
N ALA A 13 -15.96 11.80 -11.69
CA ALA A 13 -17.33 11.43 -11.39
C ALA A 13 -17.34 10.49 -10.18
N LYS A 14 -17.88 10.96 -9.05
CA LYS A 14 -18.06 10.17 -7.82
C LYS A 14 -19.24 9.20 -7.89
N GLY A 15 -20.12 9.40 -8.88
CA GLY A 15 -21.25 8.54 -9.16
C GLY A 15 -21.59 8.60 -10.63
N LEU A 16 -21.97 7.46 -11.19
CA LEU A 16 -22.42 7.35 -12.56
C LEU A 16 -23.84 6.84 -12.58
N MET A 17 -24.77 7.78 -12.76
CA MET A 17 -26.14 7.44 -13.06
C MET A 17 -26.22 7.07 -14.55
N TYR A 18 -26.13 5.77 -14.86
CA TYR A 18 -26.42 5.26 -16.21
C TYR A 18 -27.88 5.50 -16.63
N PHE A 19 -28.73 5.85 -15.68
CA PHE A 19 -30.18 5.98 -15.81
C PHE A 19 -30.65 7.25 -15.09
N ALA A 20 -30.91 8.30 -15.85
CA ALA A 20 -31.60 9.48 -15.35
C ALA A 20 -32.57 9.98 -16.44
N TRP A 21 -33.84 9.55 -16.37
CA TRP A 21 -35.05 10.29 -16.78
C TRP A 21 -36.31 9.46 -16.51
N GLY A 22 -37.28 10.00 -15.74
CA GLY A 22 -38.62 9.42 -15.55
C GLY A 22 -38.94 8.75 -14.19
N SER A 23 -38.23 9.06 -13.11
CA SER A 23 -38.40 8.44 -11.78
C SER A 23 -39.62 8.94 -11.00
N SER A 24 -40.82 8.89 -11.58
CA SER A 24 -42.08 9.17 -10.87
C SER A 24 -42.84 7.92 -10.46
N ASN A 25 -42.23 6.73 -10.45
CA ASN A 25 -42.93 5.50 -10.04
C ASN A 25 -42.11 4.69 -9.03
N SER A 26 -42.76 4.38 -7.91
CA SER A 26 -42.19 4.03 -6.61
C SER A 26 -41.97 2.52 -6.39
N THR A 27 -41.94 1.70 -7.43
CA THR A 27 -41.88 0.24 -7.31
C THR A 27 -40.68 -0.32 -8.05
N TYR A 28 -39.51 -0.27 -7.42
CA TYR A 28 -38.24 -0.75 -7.98
C TYR A 28 -37.95 -2.23 -7.72
N ASP A 29 -38.83 -2.96 -7.05
CA ASP A 29 -38.45 -4.27 -6.51
C ASP A 29 -39.57 -5.30 -6.60
N THR A 30 -40.04 -5.58 -7.81
CA THR A 30 -40.65 -6.88 -8.11
C THR A 30 -40.75 -7.09 -9.61
N ALA A 31 -40.23 -8.23 -10.04
CA ALA A 31 -40.28 -8.72 -11.41
C ALA A 31 -41.70 -8.66 -12.00
N ARG A 32 -41.80 -8.22 -13.26
CA ARG A 32 -42.75 -8.82 -14.20
C ARG A 32 -42.23 -8.70 -15.64
N VAL A 33 -42.01 -9.88 -16.21
CA VAL A 33 -41.88 -10.11 -17.64
C VAL A 33 -43.26 -10.53 -18.10
N ASP A 34 -44.20 -9.61 -18.25
CA ASP A 34 -45.46 -9.88 -18.93
C ASP A 34 -46.02 -8.63 -19.64
N SER A 35 -46.90 -8.91 -20.59
CA SER A 35 -47.18 -8.20 -21.84
C SER A 35 -48.01 -6.92 -21.73
N THR A 36 -47.80 -6.05 -20.73
CA THR A 36 -48.73 -4.91 -20.49
C THR A 36 -48.12 -3.53 -20.16
N GLY A 37 -46.81 -3.28 -20.23
CA GLY A 37 -46.34 -1.90 -20.04
C GLY A 37 -44.83 -1.66 -20.16
N PRO A 38 -44.39 -0.41 -20.41
CA PRO A 38 -43.04 -0.13 -20.88
C PRO A 38 -42.03 -0.23 -19.74
N VAL A 39 -41.07 -1.14 -19.88
CA VAL A 39 -39.81 -1.10 -19.14
C VAL A 39 -38.97 0.02 -19.75
N ILE A 40 -38.98 1.20 -19.13
CA ILE A 40 -38.31 2.39 -19.67
C ILE A 40 -36.81 2.30 -19.34
N CYS A 41 -36.00 1.98 -20.35
CA CYS A 41 -34.54 2.07 -20.27
C CYS A 41 -34.04 3.38 -20.89
N SER A 42 -32.85 3.85 -20.50
CA SER A 42 -32.23 5.07 -21.02
C SER A 42 -31.90 4.98 -22.53
N ARG A 43 -31.80 6.15 -23.20
CA ARG A 43 -31.35 6.30 -24.60
C ARG A 43 -29.95 5.69 -24.77
N GLY A 44 -29.89 4.43 -25.18
CA GLY A 44 -28.64 3.65 -25.29
C GLY A 44 -28.84 2.15 -25.04
N LEU A 45 -29.87 1.81 -24.26
CA LEU A 45 -30.26 0.44 -23.91
C LEU A 45 -31.55 -0.02 -24.57
N VAL A 46 -32.14 0.84 -25.41
CA VAL A 46 -33.28 0.51 -26.26
C VAL A 46 -33.00 0.87 -27.71
N ASN A 47 -33.68 0.21 -28.63
CA ASN A 47 -33.78 0.60 -30.02
C ASN A 47 -34.61 1.89 -30.17
N THR A 48 -34.69 2.42 -31.38
CA THR A 48 -35.53 3.59 -31.70
C THR A 48 -37.02 3.34 -31.45
N ASP A 49 -37.43 2.07 -31.42
CA ASP A 49 -38.79 1.60 -31.13
C ASP A 49 -39.02 1.26 -29.64
N TYR A 50 -38.09 1.64 -28.76
CA TYR A 50 -38.13 1.38 -27.31
C TYR A 50 -37.99 -0.10 -26.91
N THR A 51 -37.66 -1.01 -27.82
CA THR A 51 -37.36 -2.41 -27.47
C THR A 51 -35.98 -2.52 -26.79
N PRO A 52 -35.83 -3.29 -25.68
CA PRO A 52 -34.54 -3.44 -25.00
C PRO A 52 -33.46 -4.05 -25.89
N ARG A 53 -32.31 -3.37 -25.99
CA ARG A 53 -31.09 -3.88 -26.60
C ARG A 53 -30.37 -4.78 -25.61
N ARG A 54 -30.60 -6.10 -25.70
CA ARG A 54 -29.93 -7.09 -24.84
C ARG A 54 -28.46 -7.27 -25.18
N LEU A 55 -28.10 -7.14 -26.46
CA LEU A 55 -26.75 -7.35 -26.96
C LEU A 55 -26.14 -6.06 -27.53
N ASN A 56 -24.81 -5.97 -27.54
CA ASN A 56 -24.07 -4.95 -28.30
C ASN A 56 -23.83 -5.42 -29.75
N VAL A 57 -23.17 -4.56 -30.55
CA VAL A 57 -22.84 -4.87 -31.96
C VAL A 57 -21.93 -6.10 -32.10
N TYR A 58 -21.28 -6.52 -31.02
CA TYR A 58 -20.41 -7.69 -30.95
C TYR A 58 -21.09 -8.91 -30.29
N GLY A 59 -22.42 -8.88 -30.10
CA GLY A 59 -23.16 -9.99 -29.51
C GLY A 59 -23.01 -10.18 -28.00
N GLN A 60 -22.37 -9.25 -27.28
CA GLN A 60 -22.14 -9.35 -25.83
C GLN A 60 -23.33 -8.79 -25.03
N ASN A 61 -23.63 -9.40 -23.89
CA ASN A 61 -24.74 -9.01 -23.02
C ASN A 61 -24.51 -7.61 -22.39
N LYS A 62 -25.33 -6.63 -22.79
CA LYS A 62 -25.23 -5.25 -22.30
C LYS A 62 -25.62 -5.11 -20.82
N TRP A 63 -26.64 -5.83 -20.38
CA TRP A 63 -27.19 -5.70 -19.04
C TRP A 63 -26.25 -6.31 -18.00
N GLU A 64 -25.64 -7.43 -18.33
CA GLU A 64 -24.63 -8.06 -17.49
C GLU A 64 -23.42 -7.14 -17.32
N ALA A 65 -22.95 -6.52 -18.41
CA ALA A 65 -21.86 -5.55 -18.33
C ALA A 65 -22.18 -4.35 -17.41
N ILE A 66 -23.44 -3.87 -17.37
CA ILE A 66 -23.84 -2.80 -16.44
C ILE A 66 -23.77 -3.27 -14.99
N LYS A 67 -24.29 -4.47 -14.69
CA LYS A 67 -24.24 -5.04 -13.34
C LYS A 67 -22.80 -5.14 -12.85
N GLN A 68 -21.91 -5.68 -13.68
CA GLN A 68 -20.49 -5.83 -13.36
C GLN A 68 -19.82 -4.48 -13.08
N ILE A 69 -20.13 -3.43 -13.85
CA ILE A 69 -19.56 -2.10 -13.57
C ILE A 69 -20.12 -1.51 -12.27
N ASN A 70 -21.42 -1.66 -12.00
CA ASN A 70 -22.01 -1.20 -10.75
C ASN A 70 -21.40 -1.89 -9.53
N GLU A 71 -21.21 -3.21 -9.60
CA GLU A 71 -20.55 -3.98 -8.55
C GLU A 71 -19.11 -3.50 -8.33
N LYS A 72 -18.38 -3.22 -9.41
CA LYS A 72 -17.02 -2.69 -9.38
C LYS A 72 -16.95 -1.28 -8.77
N ILE A 73 -17.83 -0.37 -9.18
CA ILE A 73 -17.89 0.99 -8.62
C ILE A 73 -18.24 0.94 -7.13
N LYS A 74 -19.16 0.04 -6.72
CA LYS A 74 -19.53 -0.13 -5.32
C LYS A 74 -18.35 -0.56 -4.44
N LYS A 75 -17.43 -1.37 -4.96
CA LYS A 75 -16.18 -1.75 -4.27
C LYS A 75 -15.24 -0.54 -4.11
N TRP A 76 -15.26 0.40 -5.05
CA TRP A 76 -14.45 1.61 -5.01
C TRP A 76 -15.09 2.78 -4.26
N ASP A 77 -16.36 2.68 -3.85
CA ASP A 77 -17.17 3.79 -3.36
C ASP A 77 -16.52 4.58 -2.21
N SER A 78 -15.99 3.87 -1.20
CA SER A 78 -15.30 4.49 -0.06
C SER A 78 -14.10 5.33 -0.47
N TYR A 79 -13.39 4.94 -1.54
CA TYR A 79 -12.24 5.64 -2.09
C TYR A 79 -12.66 6.83 -2.98
N LEU A 80 -13.60 6.60 -3.89
CA LEU A 80 -14.07 7.64 -4.83
C LEU A 80 -14.74 8.81 -4.09
N MET A 81 -15.46 8.52 -3.01
CA MET A 81 -16.16 9.55 -2.25
C MET A 81 -15.21 10.45 -1.46
N ARG A 82 -14.08 9.92 -0.96
CA ARG A 82 -13.09 10.68 -0.18
C ARG A 82 -12.14 11.53 -1.03
N PHE A 83 -11.86 11.15 -2.28
CA PHE A 83 -10.97 11.92 -3.14
C PHE A 83 -11.45 13.36 -3.27
N ASP A 84 -10.50 14.30 -3.22
CA ASP A 84 -10.82 15.72 -3.33
C ASP A 84 -11.14 16.12 -4.79
N SER A 85 -11.28 17.43 -5.03
CA SER A 85 -11.51 17.93 -6.38
C SER A 85 -10.25 17.98 -7.24
N GLN A 86 -9.06 17.93 -6.64
CA GLN A 86 -7.77 17.98 -7.31
C GLN A 86 -7.45 16.61 -7.90
N ARG A 87 -7.53 16.55 -9.22
CA ARG A 87 -7.28 15.35 -9.99
C ARG A 87 -6.71 15.75 -11.32
N SER A 88 -5.94 14.84 -11.89
CA SER A 88 -5.42 14.98 -13.23
C SER A 88 -5.72 13.73 -14.02
N SER A 89 -6.05 13.88 -15.30
CA SER A 89 -6.37 12.77 -16.19
C SER A 89 -5.73 13.01 -17.55
N TYR A 90 -4.95 12.03 -18.01
CA TYR A 90 -4.11 12.13 -19.19
C TYR A 90 -4.34 10.96 -20.13
N ILE A 91 -4.38 11.26 -21.42
CA ILE A 91 -4.40 10.30 -22.51
C ILE A 91 -2.95 10.00 -22.88
N VAL A 92 -2.46 8.81 -22.51
CA VAL A 92 -1.03 8.45 -22.60
C VAL A 92 -0.44 8.72 -23.99
N ARG A 93 -1.14 8.38 -25.08
CA ARG A 93 -0.64 8.57 -26.46
C ARG A 93 -0.44 10.03 -26.90
N SER A 94 -1.01 11.01 -26.19
CA SER A 94 -1.01 12.42 -26.60
C SER A 94 -0.58 13.39 -25.52
N GLU A 95 -0.62 12.95 -24.27
CA GLU A 95 -0.38 13.77 -23.08
C GLU A 95 0.71 13.12 -22.20
N LYS A 96 1.55 12.24 -22.76
CA LYS A 96 2.64 11.56 -22.04
C LYS A 96 3.53 12.55 -21.29
N ASN A 97 3.98 13.60 -21.98
CA ASN A 97 4.89 14.57 -21.37
C ASN A 97 4.26 15.30 -20.19
N ALA A 98 2.96 15.62 -20.27
CA ALA A 98 2.22 16.25 -19.18
C ALA A 98 2.04 15.29 -18.01
N LEU A 99 1.67 14.02 -18.29
CA LEU A 99 1.63 12.96 -17.29
C LEU A 99 2.96 12.85 -16.54
N SER A 100 4.09 12.81 -17.27
CA SER A 100 5.41 12.65 -16.64
C SER A 100 5.91 13.88 -15.89
N SER A 101 5.48 15.09 -16.28
CA SER A 101 5.92 16.31 -15.60
C SER A 101 5.07 16.70 -14.40
N GLU A 102 3.83 16.20 -14.32
CA GLU A 102 2.84 16.60 -13.31
C GLU A 102 2.49 15.48 -12.33
N THR A 103 3.00 14.28 -12.55
CA THR A 103 2.72 13.12 -11.69
C THR A 103 3.95 12.26 -11.48
N PHE A 104 3.82 11.30 -10.56
CA PHE A 104 4.86 10.33 -10.21
C PHE A 104 5.12 9.23 -11.27
N PHE A 105 4.56 9.34 -12.47
CA PHE A 105 4.79 8.38 -13.57
C PHE A 105 5.93 8.84 -14.49
N ASP A 106 6.91 7.97 -14.75
CA ASP A 106 7.92 8.20 -15.80
C ASP A 106 7.41 7.70 -17.17
N ASP A 107 6.88 6.47 -17.21
CA ASP A 107 6.26 5.93 -18.43
C ASP A 107 5.18 4.89 -18.11
N ILE A 108 4.32 4.63 -19.09
CA ILE A 108 3.33 3.56 -19.06
C ILE A 108 3.42 2.82 -20.38
N LEU A 109 3.70 1.53 -20.29
CA LEU A 109 3.95 0.65 -21.43
C LEU A 109 2.75 -0.28 -21.64
N THR A 110 2.43 -0.55 -22.91
CA THR A 110 1.42 -1.54 -23.28
C THR A 110 1.98 -2.57 -24.22
N TYR A 111 1.55 -3.82 -24.05
CA TYR A 111 1.94 -4.94 -24.90
C TYR A 111 0.70 -5.61 -25.48
N LYS A 112 0.79 -6.02 -26.74
CA LYS A 112 -0.27 -6.81 -27.38
C LYS A 112 -0.16 -8.27 -26.94
N PRO A 113 -1.29 -9.01 -26.89
CA PRO A 113 -1.23 -10.47 -26.83
C PRO A 113 -0.48 -11.01 -28.06
N LEU A 114 0.35 -12.03 -27.86
CA LEU A 114 0.91 -12.82 -28.96
C LEU A 114 -0.12 -13.87 -29.40
N ASP A 115 -0.17 -14.17 -30.70
CA ASP A 115 -1.28 -14.91 -31.31
C ASP A 115 -1.39 -16.40 -30.94
N GLN A 116 -0.43 -16.98 -30.22
CA GLN A 116 -0.49 -18.36 -29.75
C GLN A 116 0.26 -18.45 -28.42
N ASP A 117 -0.43 -18.94 -27.39
CA ASP A 117 0.03 -19.09 -26.01
C ASP A 117 0.26 -17.78 -25.23
N PHE A 118 -0.51 -17.62 -24.15
CA PHE A 118 -0.29 -16.60 -23.13
C PHE A 118 0.90 -16.95 -22.19
N PRO A 119 2.13 -17.16 -22.71
CA PRO A 119 3.29 -16.68 -21.95
C PRO A 119 4.43 -16.11 -22.82
N SER A 120 5.19 -15.21 -22.20
CA SER A 120 6.34 -14.45 -22.69
C SER A 120 5.98 -13.22 -23.53
N HIS A 121 6.04 -12.08 -22.84
CA HIS A 121 6.00 -10.71 -23.32
C HIS A 121 6.40 -10.55 -24.79
N GLN A 122 5.58 -9.83 -25.56
CA GLN A 122 6.11 -9.07 -26.68
C GLN A 122 7.32 -8.27 -26.13
N ILE A 123 8.55 -8.56 -26.56
CA ILE A 123 9.76 -7.98 -25.93
C ILE A 123 9.75 -6.45 -26.05
N TYR A 124 9.02 -5.94 -27.04
CA TYR A 124 8.94 -4.52 -27.33
C TYR A 124 7.56 -3.96 -26.98
N PRO A 125 7.49 -2.91 -26.15
CA PRO A 125 6.24 -2.21 -25.88
C PRO A 125 5.69 -1.57 -27.16
N GLU A 126 4.37 -1.39 -27.21
CA GLU A 126 3.71 -0.60 -28.25
C GLU A 126 4.33 0.80 -28.32
N THR A 127 4.43 1.33 -29.55
CA THR A 127 4.82 2.73 -29.78
C THR A 127 3.85 3.67 -29.08
N GLU A 128 4.28 4.87 -28.69
CA GLU A 128 3.44 5.84 -27.96
C GLU A 128 2.09 6.11 -28.66
N ALA A 129 2.10 6.26 -29.99
CA ALA A 129 0.90 6.45 -30.80
C ALA A 129 -0.12 5.28 -30.70
N GLN A 130 0.34 4.11 -30.29
CA GLN A 130 -0.46 2.89 -30.10
C GLN A 130 -0.87 2.66 -28.63
N ARG A 131 -0.47 3.50 -27.69
CA ARG A 131 -0.81 3.36 -26.26
C ARG A 131 -2.16 4.03 -25.95
N TYR A 132 -3.24 3.35 -26.31
CA TYR A 132 -4.62 3.79 -26.06
C TYR A 132 -5.03 3.58 -24.59
N LEU A 133 -4.31 4.21 -23.66
CA LEU A 133 -4.63 4.24 -22.24
C LEU A 133 -5.06 5.65 -21.80
N GLN A 134 -5.85 5.70 -20.74
CA GLN A 134 -6.06 6.89 -19.93
C GLN A 134 -5.56 6.62 -18.52
N VAL A 135 -4.84 7.57 -17.94
CA VAL A 135 -4.41 7.50 -16.55
C VAL A 135 -4.92 8.72 -15.82
N ALA A 136 -5.50 8.49 -14.65
CA ALA A 136 -5.86 9.57 -13.75
C ALA A 136 -5.20 9.36 -12.38
N THR A 137 -4.76 10.45 -11.77
CA THR A 137 -4.27 10.50 -10.40
C THR A 137 -5.31 11.19 -9.52
N PHE A 138 -5.40 10.74 -8.26
CA PHE A 138 -6.35 11.26 -7.29
C PHE A 138 -5.65 11.58 -5.98
N ASN A 139 -6.05 12.69 -5.36
CA ASN A 139 -5.58 13.08 -4.04
C ASN A 139 -6.60 12.66 -2.98
N ASP A 140 -6.12 12.00 -1.92
CA ASP A 140 -6.90 11.77 -0.70
C ASP A 140 -6.52 12.85 0.31
N PRO A 141 -7.44 13.77 0.69
CA PRO A 141 -7.13 14.83 1.65
C PRO A 141 -6.80 14.29 3.04
N ASN A 142 -7.04 13.00 3.31
CA ASN A 142 -6.72 12.35 4.58
C ASN A 142 -5.36 11.63 4.57
N SER A 143 -4.65 11.60 3.43
CA SER A 143 -3.36 10.92 3.31
C SER A 143 -2.47 11.65 2.30
N GLU A 144 -1.44 12.33 2.81
CA GLU A 144 -0.41 12.96 1.98
C GLU A 144 0.62 11.93 1.46
N VAL A 145 0.63 10.70 2.01
CA VAL A 145 1.63 9.68 1.69
C VAL A 145 1.10 8.66 0.69
N ASP A 146 -0.14 8.17 0.86
CA ASP A 146 -0.73 7.26 -0.12
C ASP A 146 -0.92 7.96 -1.46
N LYS A 147 -0.78 7.23 -2.56
CA LYS A 147 -1.01 7.75 -3.92
C LYS A 147 -2.04 6.88 -4.62
N PHE A 148 -2.99 7.53 -5.29
CA PHE A 148 -4.08 6.83 -5.96
C PHE A 148 -4.07 7.13 -7.44
N PHE A 149 -4.26 6.09 -8.25
CA PHE A 149 -4.38 6.27 -9.69
C PHE A 149 -5.29 5.23 -10.31
N MET A 150 -5.88 5.59 -11.45
CA MET A 150 -6.71 4.69 -12.26
C MET A 150 -6.12 4.58 -13.65
N VAL A 151 -6.01 3.36 -14.16
CA VAL A 151 -5.63 3.09 -15.56
C VAL A 151 -6.83 2.52 -16.29
N VAL A 152 -7.15 3.10 -17.45
CA VAL A 152 -8.26 2.69 -18.31
C VAL A 152 -7.76 2.31 -19.68
N ASN A 153 -8.05 1.09 -20.12
CA ASN A 153 -7.83 0.68 -21.49
C ASN A 153 -8.91 1.29 -22.39
N ARG A 154 -8.53 2.29 -23.20
CA ARG A 154 -9.46 3.04 -24.06
C ARG A 154 -9.86 2.29 -25.33
N ARG A 155 -9.28 1.11 -25.59
CA ARG A 155 -9.66 0.29 -26.73
C ARG A 155 -11.08 -0.24 -26.53
N CYS A 156 -11.82 -0.36 -27.63
CA CYS A 156 -13.23 -0.75 -27.63
C CYS A 156 -13.55 -1.94 -28.55
N SER A 157 -12.53 -2.47 -29.24
CA SER A 157 -12.67 -3.71 -30.00
C SER A 157 -12.75 -4.86 -28.99
N PRO A 158 -13.73 -5.77 -29.14
CA PRO A 158 -13.99 -6.84 -28.17
C PRO A 158 -12.78 -7.76 -28.06
N PHE A 159 -12.71 -8.47 -26.93
CA PHE A 159 -11.80 -9.59 -26.74
C PHE A 159 -12.62 -10.88 -26.76
N ASN A 160 -12.23 -11.83 -27.62
CA ASN A 160 -12.74 -13.19 -27.63
C ASN A 160 -11.56 -14.16 -27.69
N SER A 161 -11.35 -14.95 -26.63
CA SER A 161 -10.27 -15.94 -26.56
C SER A 161 -10.39 -17.04 -27.61
N ASN A 162 -11.59 -17.25 -28.17
CA ASN A 162 -11.88 -18.33 -29.11
C ASN A 162 -11.90 -17.88 -30.57
N ASP A 163 -11.67 -16.59 -30.85
CA ASP A 163 -11.64 -16.04 -32.20
C ASP A 163 -10.37 -15.16 -32.36
N PRO A 164 -9.32 -15.69 -33.01
CA PRO A 164 -8.08 -14.94 -33.26
C PRO A 164 -8.29 -13.60 -33.97
N GLY A 165 -9.35 -13.47 -34.79
CA GLY A 165 -9.72 -12.21 -35.45
C GLY A 165 -10.30 -11.15 -34.50
N LEU A 166 -10.68 -11.55 -33.27
CA LEU A 166 -11.27 -10.72 -32.22
C LEU A 166 -10.39 -10.65 -30.95
N ILE A 167 -9.09 -10.97 -31.04
CA ILE A 167 -8.14 -10.79 -29.91
C ILE A 167 -7.80 -9.29 -29.66
N SER A 168 -8.22 -8.41 -30.57
CA SER A 168 -7.60 -7.09 -30.72
C SER A 168 -8.21 -5.97 -29.84
N GLY A 169 -8.02 -6.05 -28.52
CA GLY A 169 -8.22 -4.86 -27.67
C GLY A 169 -7.66 -4.97 -26.26
N ILE A 170 -7.45 -6.19 -25.76
CA ILE A 170 -6.80 -6.45 -24.49
C ILE A 170 -5.35 -5.95 -24.52
N ARG A 171 -4.84 -5.40 -23.41
CA ARG A 171 -3.45 -4.96 -23.29
C ARG A 171 -2.84 -5.40 -21.98
N TYR A 172 -1.63 -5.92 -22.04
CA TYR A 172 -0.81 -6.07 -20.85
C TYR A 172 -0.21 -4.71 -20.54
N VAL A 173 -0.36 -4.24 -19.31
CA VAL A 173 0.06 -2.90 -18.91
C VAL A 173 1.15 -3.02 -17.86
N THR A 174 2.23 -2.27 -18.07
CA THR A 174 3.26 -2.05 -17.05
C THR A 174 3.47 -0.56 -16.86
N VAL A 175 3.83 -0.16 -15.65
CA VAL A 175 4.08 1.25 -15.30
C VAL A 175 5.51 1.41 -14.81
N LYS A 176 6.08 2.56 -15.09
CA LYS A 176 7.37 3.00 -14.60
C LYS A 176 7.15 4.28 -13.81
N LEU A 177 7.65 4.31 -12.59
CA LEU A 177 7.48 5.44 -11.68
C LEU A 177 8.75 6.31 -11.70
N ASP A 178 8.59 7.61 -11.50
CA ASP A 178 9.73 8.50 -11.28
C ASP A 178 10.22 8.32 -9.84
N SER A 179 11.34 7.61 -9.69
CA SER A 179 11.96 7.29 -8.40
C SER A 179 12.32 8.52 -7.55
N ASN A 180 12.51 9.67 -8.20
CA ASN A 180 12.91 10.92 -7.56
C ASN A 180 11.74 11.88 -7.33
N HIS A 181 10.52 11.50 -7.71
CA HIS A 181 9.36 12.32 -7.49
C HIS A 181 9.14 12.52 -5.98
N SER A 182 8.82 13.75 -5.56
CA SER A 182 8.69 14.10 -4.15
C SER A 182 7.63 13.29 -3.41
N ASP A 183 6.66 12.75 -4.14
CA ASP A 183 5.62 11.85 -3.64
C ASP A 183 6.16 10.55 -3.00
N PHE A 184 7.38 10.14 -3.36
CA PHE A 184 8.04 8.96 -2.79
C PHE A 184 9.11 9.32 -1.74
N SER A 185 9.10 10.56 -1.24
CA SER A 185 10.06 10.99 -0.22
C SER A 185 9.85 10.22 1.08
N GLY A 186 10.95 9.88 1.75
CA GLY A 186 10.93 9.30 3.09
C GLY A 186 10.59 7.81 3.19
N PHE A 187 10.50 7.08 2.07
CA PHE A 187 10.40 5.61 2.04
C PHE A 187 11.04 5.03 0.79
N ASN A 188 11.68 3.86 0.87
CA ASN A 188 12.23 3.15 -0.30
C ASN A 188 11.31 2.05 -0.81
N ASN A 189 10.68 1.27 0.08
CA ASN A 189 9.84 0.15 -0.29
C ASN A 189 8.36 0.55 -0.36
N TRP A 190 7.73 0.27 -1.50
CA TRP A 190 6.34 0.62 -1.78
C TRP A 190 5.53 -0.60 -2.23
N SER A 191 4.27 -0.63 -1.82
CA SER A 191 3.30 -1.65 -2.18
C SER A 191 2.19 -1.06 -3.06
N LEU A 192 1.86 -1.78 -4.13
CA LEU A 192 0.77 -1.48 -5.06
C LEU A 192 -0.42 -2.39 -4.79
N TYR A 193 -1.60 -1.83 -4.55
CA TYR A 193 -2.84 -2.56 -4.29
C TYR A 193 -3.87 -2.29 -5.39
N ASP A 194 -4.56 -3.32 -5.87
CA ASP A 194 -5.77 -3.18 -6.67
C ASP A 194 -6.98 -3.03 -5.74
N LEU A 195 -7.65 -1.88 -5.81
CA LEU A 195 -8.73 -1.51 -4.90
C LEU A 195 -10.06 -2.18 -5.23
N GLU A 196 -10.16 -2.97 -6.30
CA GLU A 196 -11.36 -3.78 -6.53
C GLU A 196 -11.53 -4.84 -5.45
N ASN A 197 -10.45 -5.48 -5.01
CA ASN A 197 -10.48 -6.53 -3.97
C ASN A 197 -9.51 -6.27 -2.82
N ASP A 198 -8.92 -5.08 -2.77
CA ASP A 198 -7.85 -4.69 -1.82
C ASP A 198 -6.66 -5.66 -1.83
N SER A 199 -6.30 -6.12 -3.04
CA SER A 199 -5.29 -7.16 -3.22
C SER A 199 -3.93 -6.56 -3.58
N LEU A 200 -2.88 -7.00 -2.88
CA LEU A 200 -1.49 -6.66 -3.21
C LEU A 200 -1.17 -7.16 -4.62
N THR A 201 -0.78 -6.23 -5.49
CA THR A 201 -0.35 -6.47 -6.88
C THR A 201 1.15 -6.66 -6.96
N ALA A 202 1.92 -5.81 -6.27
CA ALA A 202 3.38 -5.86 -6.25
C ALA A 202 3.94 -5.11 -5.04
N THR A 203 5.16 -5.48 -4.64
CA THR A 203 6.03 -4.70 -3.75
C THR A 203 7.33 -4.43 -4.49
N PHE A 204 7.82 -3.20 -4.45
CA PHE A 204 8.99 -2.76 -5.22
C PHE A 204 9.81 -1.73 -4.44
N ASP A 205 11.10 -1.63 -4.77
CA ASP A 205 11.96 -0.53 -4.35
C ASP A 205 11.76 0.63 -5.33
N LYS A 206 11.48 1.84 -4.83
CA LYS A 206 11.34 3.03 -5.68
C LYS A 206 12.59 3.31 -6.52
N ARG A 207 13.77 2.89 -6.06
CA ARG A 207 15.06 3.12 -6.72
C ARG A 207 15.28 2.13 -7.87
N ASP A 208 14.50 1.05 -7.93
CA ASP A 208 14.55 0.13 -9.04
C ASP A 208 13.96 0.79 -10.29
N ASN A 209 14.69 0.70 -11.39
CA ASN A 209 14.30 1.25 -12.69
C ASN A 209 13.40 0.29 -13.48
N SER A 210 13.01 -0.83 -12.88
CA SER A 210 12.12 -1.83 -13.47
C SER A 210 10.67 -1.33 -13.58
N THR A 211 9.89 -2.01 -14.42
CA THR A 211 8.47 -1.70 -14.59
C THR A 211 7.62 -2.57 -13.69
N ILE A 212 6.59 -1.99 -13.07
CA ILE A 212 5.62 -2.69 -12.26
C ILE A 212 4.50 -3.23 -13.15
N ASN A 213 4.19 -4.51 -13.01
CA ASN A 213 3.17 -5.19 -13.80
C ASN A 213 1.77 -4.93 -13.25
N LEU A 214 0.88 -4.34 -14.06
CA LEU A 214 -0.55 -4.17 -13.73
C LEU A 214 -1.42 -5.32 -14.26
N GLY A 215 -0.84 -6.18 -15.09
CA GLY A 215 -1.52 -7.31 -15.71
C GLY A 215 -2.29 -6.95 -16.98
N TRP A 216 -3.17 -7.86 -17.40
CA TRP A 216 -4.02 -7.69 -18.58
C TRP A 216 -5.25 -6.86 -18.27
N LEU A 217 -5.50 -5.81 -19.06
CA LEU A 217 -6.72 -5.01 -19.04
C LEU A 217 -7.55 -5.26 -20.30
N LEU A 218 -8.81 -5.66 -20.10
CA LEU A 218 -9.80 -5.84 -21.15
C LEU A 218 -10.17 -4.50 -21.83
N PRO A 219 -10.72 -4.54 -23.06
CA PRO A 219 -11.21 -3.35 -23.74
C PRO A 219 -12.24 -2.58 -22.90
N GLY A 220 -11.98 -1.31 -22.60
CA GLY A 220 -12.84 -0.47 -21.78
C GLY A 220 -12.77 -0.73 -20.27
N GLU A 221 -11.93 -1.66 -19.82
CA GLU A 221 -11.68 -1.92 -18.41
C GLU A 221 -10.87 -0.78 -17.79
N GLY A 222 -11.25 -0.42 -16.56
CA GLY A 222 -10.47 0.44 -15.69
C GLY A 222 -10.12 -0.30 -14.42
N ARG A 223 -8.95 -0.01 -13.85
CA ARG A 223 -8.53 -0.49 -12.52
C ARG A 223 -8.05 0.69 -11.70
N LEU A 224 -8.47 0.74 -10.45
CA LEU A 224 -8.12 1.77 -9.49
C LEU A 224 -7.11 1.16 -8.51
N TYR A 225 -6.00 1.86 -8.31
CA TYR A 225 -4.87 1.41 -7.54
C TYR A 225 -4.53 2.35 -6.40
N LYS A 226 -3.93 1.80 -5.35
CA LYS A 226 -3.26 2.53 -4.26
C LYS A 226 -1.79 2.14 -4.22
N LEU A 227 -0.90 3.14 -4.18
CA LEU A 227 0.48 3.00 -3.78
C LEU A 227 0.62 3.48 -2.34
N ALA A 228 1.26 2.67 -1.49
CA ALA A 228 1.50 3.00 -0.10
C ALA A 228 2.87 2.43 0.34
N PRO A 229 3.61 3.09 1.24
CA PRO A 229 4.85 2.55 1.77
C PRO A 229 4.65 1.25 2.54
N VAL A 230 5.58 0.31 2.42
CA VAL A 230 5.56 -0.93 3.22
C VAL A 230 5.64 -0.61 4.71
N MET A 231 6.39 0.42 5.09
CA MET A 231 6.47 0.89 6.49
C MET A 231 5.14 1.38 7.06
N GLN A 232 4.18 1.76 6.21
CA GLN A 232 2.84 2.18 6.64
C GLN A 232 1.83 1.03 6.63
N GLU A 233 1.76 0.23 5.57
CA GLU A 233 0.76 -0.84 5.47
C GLU A 233 1.19 -2.16 6.13
N GLY A 234 2.48 -2.34 6.38
CA GLY A 234 3.08 -3.64 6.64
C GLY A 234 3.36 -4.39 5.33
N GLY A 235 3.88 -5.61 5.47
CA GLY A 235 4.32 -6.45 4.37
C GLY A 235 5.78 -6.87 4.51
N THR A 236 6.42 -7.13 3.38
CA THR A 236 7.80 -7.63 3.32
C THR A 236 8.63 -6.68 2.47
N LEU A 237 9.75 -6.21 3.01
CA LEU A 237 10.69 -5.37 2.26
C LEU A 237 11.35 -6.15 1.12
N VAL A 238 11.68 -5.45 0.05
CA VAL A 238 12.36 -5.99 -1.14
C VAL A 238 13.72 -5.32 -1.38
N ALA A 239 14.09 -4.32 -0.57
CA ALA A 239 15.40 -3.68 -0.52
C ALA A 239 15.59 -2.95 0.82
N ASP A 240 16.78 -2.39 1.05
CA ASP A 240 17.07 -1.59 2.25
C ASP A 240 16.12 -0.39 2.38
N GLU A 241 15.60 -0.21 3.58
CA GLU A 241 14.65 0.85 3.90
C GLU A 241 15.34 2.00 4.62
N ASP A 242 15.22 3.18 4.05
CA ASP A 242 15.48 4.44 4.75
C ASP A 242 14.14 5.18 4.85
N CYS A 243 13.67 5.34 6.09
CA CYS A 243 12.39 5.98 6.32
C CYS A 243 12.39 7.02 7.44
N GLY A 244 11.58 8.05 7.25
CA GLY A 244 11.25 9.03 8.29
C GLY A 244 11.56 10.49 7.95
N GLY A 245 11.77 11.28 9.01
CA GLY A 245 11.86 12.74 9.00
C GLY A 245 10.53 13.44 9.31
N PHE A 246 9.48 12.65 9.58
CA PHE A 246 8.11 13.10 9.85
C PHE A 246 7.33 12.08 10.69
N GLU A 247 6.06 12.39 11.01
CA GLU A 247 5.15 11.47 11.69
C GLU A 247 4.36 10.61 10.68
N PHE A 248 4.31 9.29 10.88
CA PHE A 248 3.48 8.39 10.09
C PHE A 248 2.91 7.24 10.92
N GLU A 249 1.88 6.58 10.37
CA GLU A 249 1.22 5.43 11.00
C GLU A 249 1.68 4.11 10.38
N CYS A 250 2.06 3.16 11.23
CA CYS A 250 2.33 1.77 10.88
C CYS A 250 1.09 0.93 11.23
N ARG A 251 0.42 0.38 10.21
CA ARG A 251 -0.87 -0.32 10.30
C ARG A 251 -0.75 -1.83 10.36
N GLY A 252 0.40 -2.38 9.93
CA GLY A 252 0.64 -3.81 9.84
C GLY A 252 2.05 -4.21 10.27
N GLU A 253 2.32 -5.50 10.22
CA GLU A 253 3.66 -6.05 10.51
C GLU A 253 4.60 -5.80 9.33
N VAL A 254 5.76 -5.22 9.58
CA VAL A 254 6.83 -5.02 8.59
C VAL A 254 7.89 -6.10 8.79
N ASN A 255 8.14 -6.89 7.75
CA ASN A 255 9.17 -7.92 7.73
C ASN A 255 10.34 -7.46 6.85
N ASN A 256 11.56 -7.41 7.40
CA ASN A 256 12.70 -6.86 6.66
C ASN A 256 13.25 -7.76 5.56
N ASN A 257 12.96 -9.07 5.59
CA ASN A 257 13.46 -10.02 4.60
C ASN A 257 15.00 -10.04 4.47
N GLY A 258 15.71 -9.76 5.56
CA GLY A 258 17.18 -9.67 5.59
C GLY A 258 17.77 -8.34 5.11
N TYR A 259 16.94 -7.37 4.70
CA TYR A 259 17.40 -6.02 4.34
C TYR A 259 17.56 -5.10 5.55
N ASP A 260 18.35 -4.04 5.37
CA ASP A 260 18.59 -3.05 6.42
C ASP A 260 17.37 -2.14 6.61
N ILE A 261 17.17 -1.67 7.83
CA ILE A 261 16.18 -0.65 8.16
C ILE A 261 16.86 0.48 8.93
N THR A 262 16.85 1.67 8.34
CA THR A 262 17.25 2.91 8.97
C THR A 262 16.02 3.79 9.20
N ILE A 263 15.80 4.17 10.46
CA ILE A 263 14.82 5.19 10.84
C ILE A 263 15.59 6.48 11.12
N VAL A 264 15.38 7.49 10.28
CA VAL A 264 16.11 8.75 10.41
C VAL A 264 15.63 9.57 11.61
N PRO A 265 16.47 10.46 12.16
CA PRO A 265 16.07 11.38 13.23
C PRO A 265 14.84 12.23 12.91
N ASN A 266 14.19 12.78 13.94
CA ASN A 266 12.93 13.53 13.83
C ASN A 266 11.73 12.71 13.30
N THR A 267 11.75 11.39 13.50
CA THR A 267 10.67 10.49 13.07
C THR A 267 9.75 10.11 14.21
N THR A 268 8.44 10.09 13.95
CA THR A 268 7.45 9.49 14.84
C THR A 268 6.67 8.39 14.13
N ILE A 269 6.76 7.16 14.62
CA ILE A 269 5.97 6.03 14.12
C ILE A 269 4.85 5.75 15.12
N LEU A 270 3.61 5.87 14.63
CA LEU A 270 2.39 5.53 15.35
C LEU A 270 1.95 4.11 14.99
N PHE A 271 2.12 3.16 15.89
CA PHE A 271 1.66 1.79 15.67
C PHE A 271 0.15 1.69 15.92
N ALA A 272 -0.60 1.37 14.87
CA ALA A 272 -2.05 1.49 14.83
C ALA A 272 -2.79 0.44 15.66
N ASN A 273 -2.19 -0.75 15.84
CA ASN A 273 -2.81 -1.91 16.46
C ASN A 273 -1.74 -2.90 16.95
N THR A 274 -2.18 -3.98 17.61
CA THR A 274 -1.30 -4.98 18.22
C THR A 274 -0.56 -5.86 17.20
N SER A 275 -1.02 -5.92 15.96
CA SER A 275 -0.30 -6.57 14.85
C SER A 275 0.74 -5.66 14.21
N ALA A 276 0.67 -4.35 14.41
CA ALA A 276 1.64 -3.42 13.87
C ALA A 276 2.95 -3.49 14.68
N ARG A 277 4.02 -3.91 14.01
CA ARG A 277 5.37 -4.02 14.58
C ARG A 277 6.41 -4.17 13.46
N ILE A 278 7.67 -3.94 13.78
CA ILE A 278 8.79 -4.27 12.90
C ILE A 278 9.39 -5.60 13.38
N VAL A 279 9.53 -6.53 12.44
CA VAL A 279 10.13 -7.85 12.64
C VAL A 279 11.32 -7.99 11.70
N MET A 280 12.48 -8.27 12.27
CA MET A 280 13.71 -8.46 11.51
C MET A 280 14.27 -9.86 11.68
N ASN A 281 14.80 -10.39 10.59
CA ASN A 281 15.58 -11.62 10.56
C ASN A 281 16.75 -11.45 9.59
N GLY A 282 17.94 -11.11 10.11
CA GLY A 282 19.09 -10.66 9.30
C GLY A 282 19.12 -9.15 9.09
N GLY A 283 20.15 -8.66 8.41
CA GLY A 283 20.37 -7.23 8.14
C GLY A 283 20.74 -6.42 9.38
N SER A 284 20.69 -5.10 9.25
CA SER A 284 21.02 -4.13 10.30
C SER A 284 19.85 -3.20 10.62
N PHE A 285 19.67 -2.87 11.90
CA PHE A 285 18.65 -1.92 12.35
C PHE A 285 19.28 -0.68 12.97
N HIS A 286 19.06 0.48 12.35
CA HIS A 286 19.54 1.76 12.86
C HIS A 286 18.35 2.66 13.18
N SER A 287 18.25 3.11 14.42
CA SER A 287 17.25 4.08 14.85
C SER A 287 17.93 5.24 15.53
N GLY A 288 17.89 6.39 14.86
CA GLY A 288 18.41 7.65 15.37
C GLY A 288 19.87 7.84 15.07
N SER A 289 20.50 8.79 15.75
CA SER A 289 21.91 9.10 15.57
C SER A 289 22.53 9.54 16.89
N SER A 290 23.80 9.19 17.08
CA SER A 290 24.60 9.65 18.21
C SER A 290 25.06 11.11 18.07
N SER A 291 25.03 11.66 16.85
CA SER A 291 25.46 13.04 16.54
C SER A 291 24.32 14.05 16.45
N GLU A 292 23.08 13.59 16.28
CA GLU A 292 21.92 14.46 16.16
C GLU A 292 21.19 14.63 17.50
N SER A 293 20.33 15.66 17.61
CA SER A 293 19.59 15.97 18.84
C SER A 293 18.08 15.75 18.70
N TYR A 294 17.63 15.21 17.56
CA TYR A 294 16.21 15.01 17.28
C TYR A 294 15.81 13.58 17.62
N PRO A 295 15.02 13.35 18.69
CA PRO A 295 14.64 12.01 19.10
C PRO A 295 13.72 11.35 18.07
N ILE A 296 13.71 10.02 18.10
CA ILE A 296 12.72 9.19 17.39
C ILE A 296 11.68 8.72 18.40
N TYR A 297 10.41 8.69 17.98
CA TYR A 297 9.31 8.18 18.79
C TYR A 297 8.67 6.96 18.14
N LEU A 298 8.80 5.81 18.79
CA LEU A 298 8.10 4.58 18.45
C LEU A 298 6.98 4.38 19.48
N LYS A 299 5.74 4.69 19.12
CA LYS A 299 4.64 4.75 20.09
C LYS A 299 3.33 4.16 19.57
N ALA A 300 2.51 3.64 20.48
CA ALA A 300 1.13 3.29 20.14
C ALA A 300 0.37 4.52 19.63
N LYS A 301 -0.46 4.34 18.61
CA LYS A 301 -1.49 5.33 18.26
C LYS A 301 -2.47 5.48 19.42
N SER A 302 -3.00 6.69 19.62
CA SER A 302 -3.95 6.97 20.70
C SER A 302 -5.12 5.99 20.69
N GLY A 303 -5.43 5.41 21.85
CA GLY A 303 -6.47 4.39 22.00
C GLY A 303 -6.07 2.98 21.55
N SER A 304 -4.81 2.77 21.17
CA SER A 304 -4.27 1.49 20.72
C SER A 304 -3.10 1.01 21.58
N THR A 305 -2.59 -0.18 21.26
CA THR A 305 -1.39 -0.77 21.85
C THR A 305 -0.55 -1.46 20.77
N TRP A 306 0.75 -1.59 21.02
CA TRP A 306 1.69 -2.29 20.13
C TRP A 306 2.70 -3.11 20.92
N ARG A 307 3.37 -4.06 20.26
CA ARG A 307 4.16 -5.11 20.92
C ARG A 307 5.67 -4.86 20.94
N GLY A 308 6.12 -3.67 20.59
CA GLY A 308 7.54 -3.36 20.48
C GLY A 308 8.16 -3.93 19.20
N LEU A 309 9.49 -3.90 19.14
CA LEU A 309 10.29 -4.43 18.03
C LEU A 309 10.73 -5.87 18.30
N ASN A 310 10.83 -6.67 17.25
CA ASN A 310 11.39 -8.01 17.31
C ASN A 310 12.55 -8.13 16.31
N LEU A 311 13.77 -8.22 16.80
CA LEU A 311 15.00 -8.17 16.04
C LEU A 311 15.74 -9.50 16.21
N GLY A 312 15.74 -10.33 15.18
CA GLY A 312 16.38 -11.63 15.16
C GLY A 312 17.54 -11.68 14.17
N ASN A 313 18.62 -12.35 14.52
CA ASN A 313 19.77 -12.61 13.65
C ASN A 313 20.34 -11.36 12.95
N CYS A 314 20.16 -10.17 13.54
CA CYS A 314 20.68 -8.93 12.97
C CYS A 314 22.20 -8.87 13.14
N GLU A 315 22.90 -8.39 12.11
CA GLU A 315 24.35 -8.20 12.16
C GLU A 315 24.69 -7.07 13.12
N GLU A 316 23.97 -5.95 12.99
CA GLU A 316 24.12 -4.76 13.81
C GLU A 316 22.76 -4.20 14.23
N VAL A 317 22.63 -3.81 15.50
CA VAL A 317 21.51 -3.00 15.96
C VAL A 317 21.99 -1.79 16.73
N GLU A 318 21.69 -0.61 16.20
CA GLU A 318 21.95 0.67 16.83
C GLU A 318 20.65 1.40 17.19
N LEU A 319 20.47 1.65 18.48
CA LEU A 319 19.36 2.43 19.02
C LEU A 319 19.90 3.65 19.74
N HIS A 320 19.75 4.82 19.13
CA HIS A 320 20.18 6.10 19.66
C HIS A 320 19.00 7.05 19.83
N GLN A 321 18.87 7.69 21.00
CA GLN A 321 17.85 8.73 21.26
C GLN A 321 16.42 8.31 20.86
N THR A 322 16.10 7.04 21.03
CA THR A 322 14.81 6.47 20.61
C THR A 322 13.90 6.29 21.83
N HIS A 323 12.67 6.78 21.70
CA HIS A 323 11.64 6.73 22.73
C HIS A 323 10.60 5.67 22.39
N PHE A 324 10.51 4.65 23.23
CA PHE A 324 9.53 3.57 23.14
C PHE A 324 8.38 3.84 24.10
N ASN A 325 7.17 4.07 23.59
CA ASN A 325 6.01 4.43 24.42
C ASN A 325 4.79 3.55 24.13
N GLY A 326 4.02 3.21 25.16
CA GLY A 326 2.73 2.53 24.99
C GLY A 326 2.84 1.07 24.53
N VAL A 327 3.98 0.42 24.82
CA VAL A 327 4.19 -1.00 24.57
C VAL A 327 3.31 -1.81 25.52
N SER A 328 2.55 -2.78 24.99
CA SER A 328 1.62 -3.62 25.76
C SER A 328 1.73 -5.08 25.34
N PRO A 329 1.61 -6.03 26.29
CA PRO A 329 1.69 -7.45 25.99
C PRO A 329 0.44 -7.98 25.30
N TYR A 330 -0.71 -7.30 25.37
CA TYR A 330 -1.95 -7.81 24.77
C TYR A 330 -1.80 -8.09 23.26
N PRO A 331 -2.29 -9.24 22.73
CA PRO A 331 -3.08 -10.28 23.40
C PRO A 331 -2.28 -11.40 24.08
N VAL A 332 -0.95 -11.29 24.19
CA VAL A 332 -0.08 -12.28 24.86
C VAL A 332 0.17 -11.93 26.34
N ASP A 333 0.83 -12.85 27.06
CA ASP A 333 1.06 -12.73 28.52
C ASP A 333 2.24 -11.83 28.90
N SER A 334 3.16 -11.55 27.97
CA SER A 334 4.31 -10.68 28.17
C SER A 334 4.88 -10.18 26.85
N THR A 335 5.49 -8.99 26.87
CA THR A 335 6.23 -8.44 25.72
C THR A 335 7.35 -7.53 26.22
N TYR A 336 8.29 -7.19 25.33
CA TYR A 336 9.31 -6.18 25.59
C TYR A 336 9.20 -5.03 24.58
N ALA A 337 9.73 -3.86 24.91
CA ALA A 337 9.80 -2.77 23.93
C ALA A 337 10.73 -3.11 22.77
N VAL A 338 11.81 -3.84 23.05
CA VAL A 338 12.69 -4.44 22.04
C VAL A 338 13.09 -5.84 22.48
N GLU A 339 12.89 -6.81 21.59
CA GLU A 339 13.34 -8.19 21.73
C GLU A 339 14.48 -8.46 20.74
N PHE A 340 15.60 -8.96 21.24
CA PHE A 340 16.77 -9.37 20.47
C PHE A 340 16.94 -10.88 20.56
N THR A 341 17.14 -11.53 19.41
CA THR A 341 17.49 -12.96 19.33
C THR A 341 18.69 -13.14 18.44
N ASP A 342 19.78 -13.71 18.97
CA ASP A 342 20.99 -14.07 18.20
C ASP A 342 21.55 -12.91 17.34
N CYS A 343 21.53 -11.66 17.84
CA CYS A 343 22.12 -10.50 17.16
C CYS A 343 23.60 -10.33 17.55
N SER A 344 24.47 -10.07 16.57
CA SER A 344 25.93 -10.07 16.75
C SER A 344 26.44 -8.84 17.50
N SER A 345 26.01 -7.64 17.08
CA SER A 345 26.36 -6.35 17.69
C SER A 345 25.10 -5.58 18.12
N ILE A 346 25.08 -5.11 19.37
CA ILE A 346 23.97 -4.32 19.93
C ILE A 346 24.53 -3.08 20.62
N ASN A 347 24.17 -1.90 20.13
CA ASN A 347 24.51 -0.61 20.73
C ASN A 347 23.24 0.19 21.05
N ILE A 348 22.99 0.44 22.34
CA ILE A 348 21.79 1.13 22.82
C ILE A 348 22.20 2.29 23.71
N SER A 349 21.93 3.52 23.29
CA SER A 349 22.22 4.69 24.11
C SER A 349 21.24 5.84 24.02
N ASN A 350 21.08 6.54 25.14
CA ASN A 350 20.20 7.69 25.29
C ASN A 350 18.73 7.41 24.93
N CYS A 351 18.30 6.15 24.98
CA CYS A 351 16.93 5.75 24.71
C CYS A 351 16.05 5.86 25.96
N VAL A 352 14.74 6.06 25.74
CA VAL A 352 13.74 6.11 26.80
C VAL A 352 12.72 5.00 26.59
N PHE A 353 12.50 4.19 27.62
CA PHE A 353 11.55 3.09 27.57
C PHE A 353 10.41 3.34 28.56
N SER A 354 9.22 3.63 28.04
CA SER A 354 8.01 3.90 28.81
C SER A 354 6.95 2.83 28.54
N ALA A 355 6.84 1.85 29.43
CA ALA A 355 5.84 0.77 29.32
C ALA A 355 4.40 1.30 29.52
N SER A 356 3.40 0.66 28.89
CA SER A 356 2.01 0.91 29.26
C SER A 356 1.74 0.46 30.70
N SER A 357 0.76 1.07 31.38
CA SER A 357 0.42 0.78 32.78
C SER A 357 -0.25 -0.59 32.99
N THR A 358 -0.34 -1.43 31.96
CA THR A 358 -1.12 -2.67 31.95
C THR A 358 -0.27 -3.86 31.47
N GLY A 359 -0.13 -4.88 32.32
CA GLY A 359 0.47 -6.17 31.97
C GLY A 359 1.96 -6.33 32.27
N LYS A 360 2.52 -7.51 31.91
CA LYS A 360 3.96 -7.82 32.07
C LYS A 360 4.75 -7.29 30.87
N THR A 361 5.05 -6.00 30.88
CA THR A 361 5.88 -5.35 29.87
C THR A 361 7.31 -5.17 30.38
N GLY A 362 8.30 -5.65 29.63
CA GLY A 362 9.71 -5.34 29.87
C GLY A 362 10.23 -4.27 28.91
N SER A 363 11.40 -3.71 29.18
CA SER A 363 12.04 -2.76 28.27
C SER A 363 12.85 -3.49 27.20
N LEU A 364 13.77 -4.35 27.61
CA LEU A 364 14.69 -5.07 26.72
C LEU A 364 14.71 -6.55 27.06
N LEU A 365 14.72 -7.40 26.04
CA LEU A 365 15.02 -8.83 26.15
C LEU A 365 16.14 -9.18 25.16
N ILE A 366 17.23 -9.77 25.64
CA ILE A 366 18.32 -10.26 24.78
C ILE A 366 18.48 -11.76 25.00
N THR A 367 18.37 -12.53 23.92
CA THR A 367 18.42 -14.00 23.95
C THR A 367 19.43 -14.52 22.93
N TYR A 368 20.30 -15.42 23.37
CA TYR A 368 21.16 -16.21 22.48
C TYR A 368 20.70 -17.66 22.57
N THR A 369 20.32 -18.23 21.42
CA THR A 369 19.84 -19.62 21.31
C THR A 369 20.86 -20.52 20.63
N SER A 370 21.68 -19.93 19.77
CA SER A 370 22.88 -20.55 19.23
C SER A 370 24.02 -20.52 20.28
N GLN A 371 24.99 -21.44 20.19
CA GLN A 371 26.16 -21.46 21.10
C GLN A 371 27.19 -20.33 20.84
N GLY A 372 26.83 -19.31 20.06
CA GLY A 372 27.65 -18.12 19.88
C GLY A 372 27.37 -17.11 20.99
N ASP A 373 28.40 -16.69 21.72
CA ASP A 373 28.33 -15.45 22.49
C ASP A 373 28.20 -14.27 21.51
N PRO A 374 27.47 -13.19 21.84
CA PRO A 374 27.53 -12.00 21.02
C PRO A 374 28.94 -11.45 20.95
N GLU A 375 29.23 -10.82 19.82
CA GLU A 375 30.51 -10.15 19.63
C GLU A 375 30.58 -8.91 20.53
N GLU A 376 29.55 -8.05 20.49
CA GLU A 376 29.57 -6.77 21.22
C GLU A 376 28.17 -6.33 21.70
N VAL A 377 28.03 -6.01 23.00
CA VAL A 377 26.79 -5.44 23.57
C VAL A 377 27.11 -4.23 24.45
N TYR A 378 26.68 -3.05 24.02
CA TYR A 378 26.84 -1.77 24.71
C TYR A 378 25.47 -1.17 25.05
N ILE A 379 25.21 -0.96 26.33
CA ILE A 379 23.96 -0.36 26.82
C ILE A 379 24.30 0.71 27.85
N PHE A 380 24.12 1.99 27.50
CA PHE A 380 24.50 3.10 28.38
C PHE A 380 23.57 4.32 28.26
N SER A 381 23.49 5.12 29.33
CA SER A 381 22.72 6.37 29.36
C SER A 381 21.23 6.25 28.99
N ASN A 382 20.62 5.09 29.19
CA ASN A 382 19.20 4.85 28.89
C ASN A 382 18.31 5.16 30.11
N THR A 383 17.09 5.61 29.86
CA THR A 383 16.08 5.88 30.90
C THR A 383 14.97 4.82 30.84
N LEU A 384 14.70 4.18 31.97
CA LEU A 384 13.65 3.16 32.12
C LEU A 384 12.52 3.72 32.99
N ILE A 385 11.35 3.94 32.40
CA ILE A 385 10.15 4.45 33.06
C ILE A 385 9.13 3.31 33.10
N SER A 386 8.90 2.73 34.29
CA SER A 386 7.92 1.65 34.44
C SER A 386 7.20 1.74 35.78
N THR A 387 5.92 1.35 35.79
CA THR A 387 5.13 1.14 37.01
C THR A 387 5.31 -0.25 37.63
N GLN A 388 5.98 -1.20 36.94
CA GLN A 388 6.38 -2.53 37.44
C GLN A 388 7.68 -2.99 36.75
N ALA A 389 8.85 -2.62 37.29
CA ALA A 389 10.12 -2.87 36.63
C ALA A 389 10.49 -4.36 36.69
N GLN A 390 10.35 -5.08 35.57
CA GLN A 390 10.97 -6.39 35.37
C GLN A 390 12.02 -6.28 34.27
N CYS A 391 13.26 -5.94 34.65
CA CYS A 391 14.44 -6.28 33.85
C CYS A 391 14.73 -7.77 34.09
N ARG A 392 13.98 -8.66 33.44
CA ARG A 392 14.10 -10.11 33.66
C ARG A 392 14.96 -10.76 32.59
N ARG A 393 16.09 -11.30 33.04
CA ARG A 393 17.01 -12.25 32.39
C ARG A 393 17.92 -11.70 31.28
N PHE A 394 19.17 -11.46 31.66
CA PHE A 394 20.32 -11.78 30.83
C PHE A 394 20.69 -13.24 31.14
N ARG A 395 20.58 -14.15 30.17
CA ARG A 395 21.26 -15.45 30.26
C ARG A 395 22.56 -15.27 29.48
N SER A 396 23.69 -15.44 30.19
CA SER A 396 25.09 -15.31 29.72
C SER A 396 25.44 -13.98 29.04
N LEU A 397 25.82 -12.95 29.82
CA LEU A 397 26.76 -11.92 29.34
C LEU A 397 27.43 -11.14 30.48
N LEU A 398 28.71 -10.81 30.30
CA LEU A 398 29.49 -9.91 31.13
C LEU A 398 29.10 -8.46 30.82
N LEU A 399 28.67 -7.72 31.84
CA LEU A 399 28.06 -6.40 31.70
C LEU A 399 29.04 -5.32 32.21
N VAL A 400 29.54 -4.43 31.34
CA VAL A 400 30.24 -3.21 31.76
C VAL A 400 29.20 -2.11 31.97
N MET A 401 28.65 -2.02 33.18
CA MET A 401 27.68 -0.98 33.53
C MET A 401 28.36 0.24 34.16
N SER A 402 28.25 1.40 33.50
CA SER A 402 28.48 2.70 34.13
C SER A 402 27.15 3.41 34.37
N LYS A 403 26.72 3.46 35.65
CA LYS A 403 25.58 4.20 36.25
C LYS A 403 24.15 3.75 35.87
N PHE A 404 23.52 3.02 36.79
CA PHE A 404 22.06 3.07 37.01
C PHE A 404 21.70 4.32 37.83
N LEU A 405 20.88 5.21 37.27
CA LEU A 405 20.13 6.21 38.05
C LEU A 405 18.65 5.81 37.98
N CYS A 406 18.22 4.93 38.90
CA CYS A 406 16.79 4.76 39.18
C CYS A 406 16.35 5.92 40.09
N SER A 407 15.76 6.97 39.54
CA SER A 407 14.98 7.91 40.35
C SER A 407 13.57 7.36 40.51
N TRP A 408 13.20 7.03 41.75
CA TRP A 408 11.82 6.78 42.13
C TRP A 408 11.17 8.13 42.41
N SER A 409 10.12 8.49 41.66
CA SER A 409 9.24 9.62 41.96
C SER A 409 7.86 9.14 42.35
#